data_AF-A0A958W3Q1-F1
#
_entry.id   AF-A0A958W3Q1-F1
#
_cell.length_a   1.000
_cell.length_b   1.000
_cell.length_c   1.000
_cell.angle_alpha   90.00
_cell.angle_beta   90.00
_cell.angle_gamma   90.00
#
_symmetry.space_group_name_H-M   'P 1'
#
loop_
_entity.id
_entity.type
_entity.pdbx_description
1 polymer ?
#
loop_
_entity_poly.entity_id
_entity_poly.type
_entity_poly.pdbx_seq_one_letter_code
_entity_poly.pdbx_strand_id
1 'polypeptide(L)'
;LNFEGKVTGGKATYAYAFSHSQTSSTKLAAKLLQMDYKVAYTLQATQVDGVQLGKGTYLVRVDRSPEDVHETIKKLAKELGAEVKALNTAWGEGGISLGSKYVAYLQKPRIMVMTQEPTRAVTYGSVYSVLTQRFGLDFTPVRTSMFNDINLYRYNVIIFPDGSAADYEKMLGKEGIAELTNWIKNGGTFIGLKGGAAFTARKEVGLSDVELVAQQNNDSGKAIENVAGSMFKAEVNNDYYLGMGYGKEIGVQFRGNYHLSPTVKGTNVITFKPQGHISGHQWDTTENDLAGKLYLADIPHGDGHVILFANDPTFRAYWRGLDRLFVGAIILPGGF
;
A
#
# COMPACT_ATOMS: atom_id res chain seq x y z
N LEU A 1 -19.29 17.37 -1.50
CA LEU A 1 -19.93 17.00 -0.22
C LEU A 1 -18.82 16.80 0.81
N ASN A 2 -18.58 17.78 1.67
CA ASN A 2 -17.73 17.58 2.85
C ASN A 2 -18.62 16.94 3.91
N PHE A 3 -18.52 15.63 4.08
CA PHE A 3 -19.11 14.97 5.25
C PHE A 3 -18.25 15.37 6.44
N GLU A 4 -18.82 16.12 7.40
CA GLU A 4 -18.14 16.35 8.68
C GLU A 4 -18.06 15.01 9.40
N GLY A 5 -16.83 14.55 9.65
CA GLY A 5 -16.60 13.33 10.42
C GLY A 5 -16.95 13.55 11.88
N LYS A 6 -17.14 12.46 12.62
CA LYS A 6 -17.58 12.52 14.00
C LYS A 6 -17.07 11.35 14.82
N VAL A 7 -17.01 11.58 16.12
CA VAL A 7 -16.84 10.54 17.13
C VAL A 7 -18.22 10.24 17.71
N THR A 8 -18.60 8.96 17.73
CA THR A 8 -19.85 8.49 18.34
C THR A 8 -19.56 7.56 19.51
N GLY A 9 -20.45 7.52 20.51
CA GLY A 9 -20.22 6.78 21.77
C GLY A 9 -19.55 7.60 22.88
N GLY A 10 -19.32 8.90 22.67
CA GLY A 10 -18.78 9.80 23.69
C GLY A 10 -17.26 9.70 23.86
N LYS A 11 -16.80 9.87 25.11
CA LYS A 11 -15.38 9.74 25.48
C LYS A 11 -15.09 8.25 25.73
N ALA A 12 -14.24 7.65 24.89
CA ALA A 12 -13.84 6.26 25.04
C ALA A 12 -13.10 6.05 26.37
N THR A 13 -13.40 4.97 27.09
CA THR A 13 -12.58 4.53 28.23
C THR A 13 -11.54 3.49 27.83
N TYR A 14 -11.71 2.81 26.69
CA TYR A 14 -10.80 1.77 26.23
C TYR A 14 -10.08 2.13 24.93
N ALA A 15 -10.82 2.31 23.83
CA ALA A 15 -10.21 2.57 22.52
C ALA A 15 -11.12 3.37 21.58
N TYR A 16 -10.51 3.99 20.58
CA TYR A 16 -11.21 4.51 19.41
C TYR A 16 -11.04 3.55 18.23
N ALA A 17 -12.13 3.25 17.53
CA ALA A 17 -12.15 2.35 16.40
C ALA A 17 -12.68 3.03 15.14
N PHE A 18 -12.03 2.80 14.00
CA PHE A 18 -12.43 3.36 12.70
C PHE A 18 -12.02 2.45 11.54
N SER A 19 -12.94 2.23 10.59
CA SER A 19 -12.79 1.21 9.55
C SER A 19 -11.86 1.63 8.42
N HIS A 20 -10.94 0.76 7.99
CA HIS A 20 -10.13 0.97 6.78
C HIS A 20 -10.98 1.08 5.50
N SER A 21 -12.24 0.66 5.50
CA SER A 21 -13.13 0.78 4.33
C SER A 21 -13.39 2.22 3.86
N GLN A 22 -12.93 3.24 4.58
CA GLN A 22 -13.00 4.65 4.18
C GLN A 22 -11.61 5.27 4.01
N THR A 23 -11.44 6.10 2.98
CA THR A 23 -10.17 6.83 2.75
C THR A 23 -9.86 7.79 3.90
N SER A 24 -10.87 8.45 4.47
CA SER A 24 -10.72 9.36 5.62
C SER A 24 -10.14 8.65 6.85
N SER A 25 -10.58 7.42 7.13
CA SER A 25 -10.03 6.57 8.19
C SER A 25 -8.56 6.22 7.98
N THR A 26 -8.15 5.92 6.74
CA THR A 26 -6.74 5.62 6.44
C THR A 26 -5.87 6.87 6.61
N LYS A 27 -6.38 8.05 6.21
CA LYS A 27 -5.72 9.33 6.48
C LYS A 27 -5.58 9.59 7.99
N LEU A 28 -6.62 9.30 8.75
CA LEU A 28 -6.61 9.43 10.21
C LEU A 28 -5.52 8.55 10.84
N ALA A 29 -5.47 7.26 10.48
CA ALA A 29 -4.41 6.34 10.95
C ALA A 29 -3.01 6.84 10.58
N ALA A 30 -2.81 7.24 9.33
CA ALA A 30 -1.54 7.75 8.83
C ALA A 30 -1.06 8.98 9.61
N LYS A 31 -1.93 9.96 9.84
CA LYS A 31 -1.60 11.15 10.64
C LYS A 31 -1.29 10.84 12.09
N LEU A 32 -2.09 9.97 12.73
CA LEU A 32 -1.85 9.55 14.10
C LEU A 32 -0.48 8.87 14.25
N LEU A 33 -0.10 8.00 13.31
CA LEU A 33 1.23 7.39 13.29
C LEU A 33 2.36 8.42 13.17
N GLN A 34 2.20 9.48 12.35
CA GLN A 34 3.21 10.55 12.27
C GLN A 34 3.32 11.37 13.55
N MET A 35 2.22 11.51 14.28
CA MET A 35 2.14 12.13 15.60
C MET A 35 2.56 11.17 16.74
N ASP A 36 3.19 10.03 16.43
CA ASP A 36 3.69 9.03 17.41
C ASP A 36 2.60 8.33 18.24
N TYR A 37 1.34 8.38 17.80
CA TYR A 37 0.28 7.58 18.40
C TYR A 37 0.41 6.11 18.04
N LYS A 38 0.10 5.23 19.00
CA LYS A 38 0.06 3.79 18.79
C LYS A 38 -1.25 3.40 18.10
N VAL A 39 -1.18 3.14 16.81
CA VAL A 39 -2.30 2.63 16.02
C VAL A 39 -2.15 1.13 15.84
N ALA A 40 -3.24 0.39 16.04
CA ALA A 40 -3.33 -1.04 15.78
C ALA A 40 -4.35 -1.35 14.70
N TYR A 41 -4.35 -2.58 14.19
CA TYR A 41 -5.17 -3.04 13.07
C TYR A 41 -5.75 -4.42 13.37
N THR A 42 -7.05 -4.61 13.18
CA THR A 42 -7.71 -5.91 13.41
C THR A 42 -7.52 -6.86 12.23
N LEU A 43 -7.09 -8.09 12.51
CA LEU A 43 -6.93 -9.16 11.52
C LEU A 43 -8.20 -10.00 11.33
N GLN A 44 -9.05 -10.02 12.35
CA GLN A 44 -10.31 -10.75 12.35
C GLN A 44 -11.47 -9.81 12.67
N ALA A 45 -12.64 -10.14 12.13
CA ALA A 45 -13.86 -9.46 12.52
C ALA A 45 -14.22 -9.86 13.96
N THR A 46 -14.75 -8.91 14.73
CA THR A 46 -15.18 -9.13 16.11
C THR A 46 -16.29 -8.14 16.45
N GLN A 47 -16.97 -8.37 17.57
CA GLN A 47 -17.97 -7.46 18.11
C GLN A 47 -17.53 -7.03 19.51
N VAL A 48 -17.47 -5.72 19.74
CA VAL A 48 -17.07 -5.15 21.04
C VAL A 48 -18.07 -4.07 21.42
N ASP A 49 -18.66 -4.16 22.61
CA ASP A 49 -19.62 -3.16 23.10
C ASP A 49 -20.83 -2.98 22.15
N GLY A 50 -21.30 -4.08 21.55
CA GLY A 50 -22.35 -4.06 20.51
C GLY A 50 -21.90 -3.48 19.16
N VAL A 51 -20.68 -2.93 19.06
CA VAL A 51 -20.11 -2.38 17.82
C VAL A 51 -19.45 -3.48 17.01
N GLN A 52 -19.89 -3.65 15.77
CA GLN A 52 -19.24 -4.56 14.84
C GLN A 52 -17.95 -3.96 14.29
N LEU A 53 -16.84 -4.66 14.50
CA LEU A 53 -15.52 -4.32 13.98
C LEU A 53 -15.18 -5.32 12.87
N GLY A 54 -15.11 -4.82 11.64
CA GLY A 54 -14.68 -5.64 10.50
C GLY A 54 -13.19 -5.97 10.55
N LYS A 55 -12.76 -6.91 9.70
CA LYS A 55 -11.33 -7.05 9.37
C LYS A 55 -10.80 -5.71 8.85
N GLY A 56 -9.61 -5.33 9.29
CA GLY A 56 -9.00 -4.08 8.94
C GLY A 56 -9.60 -2.84 9.61
N THR A 57 -10.04 -2.98 10.86
CA THR A 57 -10.40 -1.83 11.69
C THR A 57 -9.17 -1.30 12.38
N TYR A 58 -8.94 0.01 12.27
CA TYR A 58 -7.90 0.69 13.05
C TYR A 58 -8.36 0.90 14.49
N LEU A 59 -7.43 0.76 15.43
CA LEU A 59 -7.67 0.92 16.86
C LEU A 59 -6.63 1.86 17.46
N VAL A 60 -7.08 2.77 18.32
CA VAL A 60 -6.20 3.64 19.13
C VAL A 60 -6.61 3.48 20.58
N ARG A 61 -5.75 2.85 21.38
CA ARG A 61 -6.03 2.58 22.79
C ARG A 61 -5.79 3.82 23.64
N VAL A 62 -6.74 4.15 24.51
CA VAL A 62 -6.67 5.31 25.39
C VAL A 62 -5.53 5.16 26.40
N ASP A 63 -5.38 3.97 27.01
CA ASP A 63 -4.35 3.69 28.01
C ASP A 63 -2.91 3.59 27.46
N ARG A 64 -2.77 3.59 26.13
CA ARG A 64 -1.48 3.53 25.42
C ARG A 64 -1.22 4.79 24.58
N SER A 65 -2.02 5.83 24.78
CA SER A 65 -1.92 7.10 24.07
C SER A 65 -1.66 8.25 25.04
N PRO A 66 -1.16 9.40 24.56
CA PRO A 66 -1.01 10.59 25.39
C PRO A 66 -2.38 11.12 25.86
N GLU A 67 -2.38 11.99 26.88
CA GLU A 67 -3.60 12.51 27.53
C GLU A 67 -4.54 13.26 26.57
N ASP A 68 -3.98 13.86 25.50
CA ASP A 68 -4.72 14.62 24.49
C ASP A 68 -5.43 13.73 23.46
N VAL A 69 -5.33 12.39 23.54
CA VAL A 69 -5.90 11.44 22.57
C VAL A 69 -7.37 11.73 22.24
N HIS A 70 -8.17 12.09 23.23
CA HIS A 70 -9.59 12.34 23.03
C HIS A 70 -9.85 13.57 22.15
N GLU A 71 -9.14 14.67 22.44
CA GLU A 71 -9.27 15.92 21.69
C GLU A 71 -8.64 15.80 20.30
N THR A 72 -7.48 15.13 20.21
CA THR A 72 -6.80 14.87 18.94
C THR A 72 -7.65 13.99 18.01
N ILE A 73 -8.22 12.88 18.50
CA ILE A 73 -9.11 12.03 17.70
C ILE A 73 -10.35 12.81 17.26
N LYS A 74 -10.98 13.57 18.17
CA LYS A 74 -12.18 14.36 17.84
C LYS A 74 -11.90 15.42 16.79
N LYS A 75 -10.79 16.15 16.93
CA LYS A 75 -10.34 17.16 15.97
C LYS A 75 -10.06 16.54 14.60
N LEU A 76 -9.20 15.52 14.55
CA LEU A 76 -8.81 14.89 13.29
C LEU A 76 -9.98 14.17 12.60
N ALA A 77 -10.88 13.53 13.37
CA ALA A 77 -12.08 12.92 12.81
C ALA A 77 -12.95 13.95 12.07
N LYS A 78 -13.17 15.12 12.69
CA LYS A 78 -13.92 16.22 12.08
C LYS A 78 -13.21 16.77 10.84
N GLU A 79 -11.92 17.09 10.95
CA GLU A 79 -11.12 17.67 9.86
C GLU A 79 -11.02 16.75 8.64
N LEU A 80 -10.91 15.44 8.86
CA LEU A 80 -10.68 14.46 7.80
C LEU A 80 -11.96 13.83 7.26
N GLY A 81 -13.12 14.06 7.88
CA GLY A 81 -14.36 13.39 7.51
C GLY A 81 -14.37 11.90 7.90
N ALA A 82 -13.72 11.52 9.01
CA ALA A 82 -13.65 10.13 9.47
C ALA A 82 -14.75 9.82 10.49
N GLU A 83 -15.39 8.66 10.33
CA GLU A 83 -16.35 8.12 11.31
C GLU A 83 -15.60 7.27 12.34
N VAL A 84 -15.67 7.69 13.60
CA VAL A 84 -14.95 7.05 14.71
C VAL A 84 -15.95 6.58 15.78
N LYS A 85 -15.72 5.39 16.31
CA LYS A 85 -16.48 4.77 17.40
C LYS A 85 -15.64 4.76 18.67
N ALA A 86 -16.19 5.29 19.77
CA ALA A 86 -15.64 5.11 21.10
C ALA A 86 -16.03 3.71 21.61
N LEU A 87 -15.05 2.98 22.14
CA LEU A 87 -15.21 1.67 22.77
C LEU A 87 -14.85 1.79 24.24
N ASN A 88 -15.67 1.19 25.10
CA ASN A 88 -15.51 1.30 26.56
C ASN A 88 -15.05 0.00 27.23
N THR A 89 -14.81 -1.05 26.43
CA THR A 89 -14.34 -2.36 26.90
C THR A 89 -13.43 -3.03 25.88
N ALA A 90 -12.55 -3.91 26.36
CA ALA A 90 -11.70 -4.78 25.55
C ALA A 90 -12.37 -6.12 25.20
N TRP A 91 -13.44 -6.46 25.92
CA TRP A 91 -14.11 -7.75 25.87
C TRP A 91 -15.04 -7.79 24.68
N GLY A 92 -14.65 -8.59 23.69
CA GLY A 92 -15.52 -8.94 22.58
C GLY A 92 -16.35 -10.18 22.88
N GLU A 93 -17.50 -10.29 22.21
CA GLU A 93 -18.26 -11.53 22.20
C GLU A 93 -17.54 -12.59 21.35
N GLY A 94 -17.56 -13.87 21.76
CA GLY A 94 -16.95 -14.97 20.99
C GLY A 94 -15.45 -15.21 21.20
N GLY A 95 -14.83 -14.65 22.25
CA GLY A 95 -13.46 -15.01 22.68
C GLY A 95 -12.31 -14.28 21.97
N ILE A 96 -12.61 -13.34 21.07
CA ILE A 96 -11.63 -12.44 20.44
C ILE A 96 -11.62 -11.13 21.24
N SER A 97 -10.56 -10.91 22.02
CA SER A 97 -10.35 -9.64 22.74
C SER A 97 -9.44 -8.70 21.95
N LEU A 98 -9.58 -7.40 22.18
CA LEU A 98 -8.75 -6.35 21.55
C LEU A 98 -7.28 -6.34 22.05
N GLY A 99 -6.88 -7.32 22.87
CA GLY A 99 -5.51 -7.61 23.27
C GLY A 99 -4.99 -8.97 22.81
N SER A 100 -5.74 -9.69 21.98
CA SER A 100 -5.36 -11.00 21.43
C SER A 100 -4.36 -10.87 20.28
N LYS A 101 -3.77 -12.00 19.85
CA LYS A 101 -2.90 -12.13 18.67
C LYS A 101 -3.54 -11.67 17.35
N TYR A 102 -4.83 -11.31 17.35
CA TYR A 102 -5.58 -10.85 16.18
C TYR A 102 -5.56 -9.33 15.99
N VAL A 103 -4.70 -8.62 16.73
CA VAL A 103 -4.44 -7.20 16.59
C VAL A 103 -2.95 -6.97 16.32
N ALA A 104 -2.64 -6.36 15.18
CA ALA A 104 -1.28 -5.98 14.81
C ALA A 104 -1.04 -4.51 15.12
N TYR A 105 0.13 -4.17 15.65
CA TYR A 105 0.52 -2.78 15.90
C TYR A 105 1.29 -2.23 14.71
N LEU A 106 0.89 -1.06 14.24
CA LEU A 106 1.48 -0.41 13.08
C LEU A 106 2.70 0.40 13.50
N GLN A 107 3.65 0.54 12.58
CA GLN A 107 4.87 1.31 12.77
C GLN A 107 4.70 2.73 12.21
N LYS A 108 5.34 3.71 12.85
CA LYS A 108 5.43 5.06 12.32
C LYS A 108 6.19 5.02 10.98
N PRO A 109 5.60 5.50 9.86
CA PRO A 109 6.28 5.45 8.58
C PRO A 109 7.39 6.52 8.52
N ARG A 110 8.61 6.08 8.23
CA ARG A 110 9.78 6.90 7.90
C ARG A 110 10.11 6.62 6.44
N ILE A 111 9.59 7.46 5.56
CA ILE A 111 9.48 7.18 4.12
C ILE A 111 10.63 7.85 3.36
N MET A 112 11.33 7.07 2.55
CA MET A 112 12.24 7.55 1.51
C MET A 112 11.63 7.31 0.13
N VAL A 113 11.68 8.31 -0.76
CA VAL A 113 11.16 8.21 -2.13
C VAL A 113 12.27 8.58 -3.13
N MET A 114 12.53 7.69 -4.09
CA MET A 114 13.51 7.97 -5.15
C MET A 114 13.02 9.10 -6.08
N THR A 115 13.95 9.94 -6.52
CA THR A 115 13.71 11.04 -7.45
C THR A 115 14.87 11.22 -8.44
N GLN A 116 14.64 12.05 -9.46
CA GLN A 116 15.51 12.25 -10.62
C GLN A 116 15.74 10.96 -11.41
N GLU A 117 16.65 10.95 -12.38
CA GLU A 117 16.92 9.75 -13.16
C GLU A 117 17.28 8.57 -12.25
N PRO A 118 16.66 7.39 -12.47
CA PRO A 118 15.80 7.02 -13.60
C PRO A 118 14.29 7.20 -13.33
N THR A 119 13.91 7.72 -12.16
CA THR A 119 12.53 8.03 -11.79
C THR A 119 11.90 9.05 -12.73
N ARG A 120 10.72 8.72 -13.26
CA ARG A 120 9.92 9.63 -14.09
C ARG A 120 9.32 10.73 -13.23
N ALA A 121 9.55 11.99 -13.62
CA ALA A 121 9.03 13.17 -12.93
C ALA A 121 7.51 13.14 -12.71
N VAL A 122 6.74 12.62 -13.68
CA VAL A 122 5.28 12.50 -13.57
C VAL A 122 4.85 11.58 -12.43
N THR A 123 5.53 10.45 -12.26
CA THR A 123 5.19 9.49 -11.19
C THR A 123 5.71 9.99 -9.85
N TYR A 124 6.92 10.57 -9.79
CA TYR A 124 7.38 11.25 -8.58
C TYR A 124 6.42 12.35 -8.12
N GLY A 125 5.97 13.23 -9.02
CA GLY A 125 5.02 14.30 -8.70
C GLY A 125 3.65 13.77 -8.24
N SER A 126 3.21 12.64 -8.79
CA SER A 126 1.97 11.97 -8.38
C SER A 126 2.09 11.39 -6.96
N VAL A 127 3.19 10.67 -6.67
CA VAL A 127 3.52 10.18 -5.32
C VAL A 127 3.62 11.34 -4.33
N TYR A 128 4.34 12.40 -4.67
CA TYR A 128 4.46 13.62 -3.85
C TYR A 128 3.08 14.18 -3.49
N SER A 129 2.18 14.34 -4.48
CA SER A 129 0.84 14.89 -4.25
C SER A 129 -0.01 13.98 -3.36
N VAL A 130 0.03 12.66 -3.56
CA VAL A 130 -0.70 11.72 -2.70
C VAL A 130 -0.18 11.78 -1.27
N LEU A 131 1.14 11.70 -1.06
CA LEU A 131 1.71 11.72 0.28
C LEU A 131 1.43 13.05 0.99
N THR A 132 1.83 14.18 0.40
CA THR A 132 1.79 15.47 1.11
C THR A 132 0.41 16.11 1.09
N GLN A 133 -0.22 16.23 -0.08
CA GLN A 133 -1.45 17.01 -0.22
C GLN A 133 -2.67 16.21 0.19
N ARG A 134 -2.68 14.88 -0.03
CA ARG A 134 -3.86 14.05 0.25
C ARG A 134 -3.84 13.41 1.62
N PHE A 135 -2.70 12.87 2.04
CA PHE A 135 -2.59 12.16 3.31
C PHE A 135 -1.85 12.96 4.39
N GLY A 136 -1.11 14.00 4.00
CA GLY A 136 -0.31 14.79 4.93
C GLY A 136 0.83 13.97 5.53
N LEU A 137 1.43 13.08 4.74
CA LEU A 137 2.56 12.25 5.10
C LEU A 137 3.88 12.91 4.70
N ASP A 138 4.72 13.19 5.69
CA ASP A 138 6.13 13.52 5.51
C ASP A 138 6.94 12.38 4.88
N PHE A 139 7.87 12.74 4.00
CA PHE A 139 8.83 11.83 3.39
C PHE A 139 10.13 12.55 3.02
N THR A 140 11.21 11.80 2.81
CA THR A 140 12.47 12.33 2.29
C THR A 140 12.64 11.96 0.81
N PRO A 141 12.69 12.94 -0.11
CA PRO A 141 13.11 12.68 -1.48
C PRO A 141 14.62 12.48 -1.55
N VAL A 142 15.06 11.39 -2.20
CA VAL A 142 16.48 11.08 -2.38
C VAL A 142 16.75 10.85 -3.86
N ARG A 143 17.75 11.53 -4.41
CA ARG A 143 18.19 11.31 -5.79
C ARG A 143 18.71 9.89 -5.90
N THR A 144 18.34 9.14 -6.94
CA THR A 144 18.80 7.75 -7.08
C THR A 144 20.33 7.64 -7.08
N SER A 145 21.04 8.65 -7.61
CA SER A 145 22.51 8.70 -7.60
C SER A 145 23.14 8.80 -6.20
N MET A 146 22.37 9.16 -5.18
CA MET A 146 22.84 9.27 -3.80
C MET A 146 22.47 8.05 -2.95
N PHE A 147 21.82 7.03 -3.53
CA PHE A 147 21.29 5.89 -2.76
C PHE A 147 22.38 5.24 -1.88
N ASN A 148 23.58 5.04 -2.43
CA ASN A 148 24.70 4.40 -1.74
C ASN A 148 25.34 5.27 -0.64
N ASP A 149 25.05 6.58 -0.61
CA ASP A 149 25.59 7.51 0.38
C ASP A 149 24.67 7.69 1.60
N ILE A 150 23.48 7.08 1.57
CA ILE A 150 22.44 7.27 2.57
C ILE A 150 22.37 6.05 3.49
N ASN A 151 22.33 6.30 4.81
CA ASN A 151 21.98 5.27 5.78
C ASN A 151 20.48 4.90 5.65
N LEU A 152 20.20 3.75 5.04
CA LEU A 152 18.84 3.25 4.79
C LEU A 152 18.05 3.00 6.08
N TYR A 153 18.71 2.68 7.20
CA TYR A 153 18.05 2.36 8.48
C TYR A 153 17.41 3.58 9.18
N ARG A 154 17.62 4.79 8.64
CA ARG A 154 16.81 5.97 8.99
C ARG A 154 15.37 5.86 8.51
N TYR A 155 15.10 4.95 7.59
CA TYR A 155 13.82 4.71 6.94
C TYR A 155 13.36 3.27 7.19
N ASN A 156 12.05 3.06 7.24
CA ASN A 156 11.43 1.74 7.23
C ASN A 156 10.60 1.49 5.96
N VAL A 157 10.44 2.51 5.11
CA VAL A 157 9.78 2.40 3.80
C VAL A 157 10.64 3.08 2.74
N ILE A 158 10.93 2.37 1.65
CA ILE A 158 11.65 2.89 0.49
C ILE A 158 10.78 2.69 -0.75
N ILE A 159 10.48 3.79 -1.46
CA ILE A 159 9.61 3.77 -2.64
C ILE A 159 10.44 4.05 -3.89
N PHE A 160 10.37 3.13 -4.86
CA PHE A 160 10.94 3.24 -6.19
C PHE A 160 9.81 3.50 -7.18
N PRO A 161 9.62 4.75 -7.63
CA PRO A 161 8.55 5.07 -8.56
C PRO A 161 8.89 4.62 -10.00
N ASP A 162 7.94 4.76 -10.94
CA ASP A 162 8.12 4.36 -12.35
C ASP A 162 9.38 4.99 -12.95
N GLY A 163 10.15 4.20 -13.69
CA GLY A 163 11.48 4.53 -14.18
C GLY A 163 12.10 3.38 -14.97
N SER A 164 13.28 3.56 -15.53
CA SER A 164 13.98 2.45 -16.19
C SER A 164 14.52 1.47 -15.15
N ALA A 165 14.01 0.23 -15.17
CA ALA A 165 14.46 -0.84 -14.28
C ALA A 165 15.96 -1.16 -14.46
N ALA A 166 16.45 -1.10 -15.70
CA ALA A 166 17.87 -1.32 -16.01
C ALA A 166 18.75 -0.19 -15.47
N ASP A 167 18.28 1.06 -15.50
CA ASP A 167 19.03 2.18 -14.96
C ASP A 167 19.02 2.20 -13.44
N TYR A 168 17.92 1.77 -12.79
CA TYR A 168 17.94 1.54 -11.33
C TYR A 168 19.00 0.51 -10.95
N GLU A 169 19.04 -0.64 -11.64
CA GLU A 169 20.08 -1.67 -11.44
C GLU A 169 21.49 -1.11 -11.64
N LYS A 170 21.71 -0.39 -12.73
CA LYS A 170 23.00 0.21 -13.04
C LYS A 170 23.46 1.22 -11.99
N MET A 171 22.56 2.08 -11.53
CA MET A 171 22.89 3.16 -10.59
C MET A 171 23.14 2.67 -9.17
N LEU A 172 22.38 1.67 -8.70
CA LEU A 172 22.64 1.07 -7.40
C LEU A 172 23.92 0.21 -7.44
N GLY A 173 24.13 -0.51 -8.53
CA GLY A 173 25.20 -1.50 -8.65
C GLY A 173 25.04 -2.65 -7.65
N LYS A 174 26.02 -3.56 -7.64
CA LYS A 174 25.95 -4.75 -6.77
C LYS A 174 25.92 -4.41 -5.28
N GLU A 175 26.67 -3.39 -4.87
CA GLU A 175 26.74 -2.94 -3.47
C GLU A 175 25.40 -2.34 -3.01
N GLY A 176 24.82 -1.41 -3.78
CA GLY A 176 23.53 -0.82 -3.46
C GLY A 176 22.38 -1.85 -3.46
N ILE A 177 22.41 -2.82 -4.38
CA ILE A 177 21.45 -3.93 -4.40
C ILE A 177 21.60 -4.82 -3.16
N ALA A 178 22.83 -5.15 -2.76
CA ALA A 178 23.09 -5.95 -1.57
C ALA A 178 22.64 -5.22 -0.30
N GLU A 179 22.92 -3.92 -0.19
CA GLU A 179 22.49 -3.09 0.94
C GLU A 179 20.97 -2.97 1.01
N LEU A 180 20.29 -2.73 -0.14
CA LEU A 180 18.85 -2.73 -0.22
C LEU A 180 18.27 -4.09 0.23
N THR A 181 18.85 -5.20 -0.26
CA THR A 181 18.42 -6.56 0.09
C THR A 181 18.55 -6.80 1.59
N ASN A 182 19.68 -6.42 2.19
CA ASN A 182 19.91 -6.56 3.63
C ASN A 182 18.94 -5.67 4.43
N TRP A 183 18.72 -4.43 4.00
CA TRP A 183 17.77 -3.54 4.65
C TRP A 183 16.33 -4.11 4.63
N ILE A 184 15.89 -4.69 3.50
CA ILE A 184 14.60 -5.39 3.43
C ILE A 184 14.59 -6.58 4.40
N LYS A 185 15.61 -7.44 4.39
CA LYS A 185 15.68 -8.60 5.31
C LYS A 185 15.55 -8.23 6.78
N ASN A 186 15.98 -7.02 7.15
CA ASN A 186 15.93 -6.50 8.52
C ASN A 186 14.66 -5.66 8.81
N GLY A 187 13.54 -5.93 8.12
CA GLY A 187 12.25 -5.29 8.39
C GLY A 187 11.93 -4.05 7.54
N GLY A 188 12.75 -3.78 6.52
CA GLY A 188 12.47 -2.73 5.54
C GLY A 188 11.32 -3.10 4.60
N THR A 189 10.47 -2.12 4.27
CA THR A 189 9.42 -2.28 3.25
C THR A 189 9.82 -1.56 1.96
N PHE A 190 10.15 -2.32 0.92
CA PHE A 190 10.35 -1.79 -0.43
C PHE A 190 9.01 -1.71 -1.17
N ILE A 191 8.74 -0.60 -1.85
CA ILE A 191 7.56 -0.42 -2.70
C ILE A 191 8.00 -0.02 -4.11
N GLY A 192 7.79 -0.92 -5.07
CA GLY A 192 8.08 -0.67 -6.49
C GLY A 192 6.81 -0.32 -7.27
N LEU A 193 6.85 0.75 -8.07
CA LEU A 193 5.78 1.11 -9.00
C LEU A 193 6.25 0.93 -10.44
N LYS A 194 5.54 0.12 -11.24
CA LYS A 194 5.83 -0.09 -12.67
C LYS A 194 7.30 -0.48 -12.90
N GLY A 195 8.12 0.40 -13.47
CA GLY A 195 9.54 0.14 -13.66
C GLY A 195 10.33 -0.07 -12.36
N GLY A 196 9.92 0.57 -11.26
CA GLY A 196 10.47 0.27 -9.93
C GLY A 196 10.08 -1.11 -9.40
N ALA A 197 8.93 -1.65 -9.83
CA ALA A 197 8.58 -3.05 -9.58
C ALA A 197 9.36 -3.99 -10.51
N ALA A 198 9.47 -3.67 -11.80
CA ALA A 198 10.25 -4.48 -12.75
C ALA A 198 11.75 -4.55 -12.40
N PHE A 199 12.28 -3.57 -11.66
CA PHE A 199 13.64 -3.61 -11.11
C PHE A 199 13.86 -4.84 -10.22
N THR A 200 12.90 -5.22 -9.37
CA THR A 200 13.07 -6.35 -8.44
C THR A 200 13.12 -7.70 -9.14
N ALA A 201 12.51 -7.79 -10.32
CA ALA A 201 12.45 -8.96 -11.19
C ALA A 201 13.72 -9.18 -12.03
N ARG A 202 14.64 -8.21 -12.06
CA ARG A 202 15.86 -8.35 -12.85
C ARG A 202 16.77 -9.41 -12.24
N LYS A 203 17.43 -10.18 -13.11
CA LYS A 203 18.24 -11.34 -12.72
C LYS A 203 19.31 -11.03 -11.67
N GLU A 204 20.00 -9.89 -11.81
CA GLU A 204 21.06 -9.47 -10.88
C GLU A 204 20.51 -8.85 -9.58
N VAL A 205 19.23 -8.44 -9.58
CA VAL A 205 18.55 -7.87 -8.39
C VAL A 205 17.92 -8.99 -7.56
N GLY A 206 17.16 -9.89 -8.19
CA GLY A 206 16.68 -11.13 -7.57
C GLY A 206 15.77 -10.96 -6.34
N LEU A 207 15.12 -9.80 -6.18
CA LEU A 207 14.25 -9.50 -5.04
C LEU A 207 12.83 -10.07 -5.19
N SER A 208 12.41 -10.41 -6.42
CA SER A 208 11.12 -11.04 -6.70
C SER A 208 11.23 -12.15 -7.76
N ASP A 209 10.31 -13.11 -7.69
CA ASP A 209 10.08 -14.16 -8.70
C ASP A 209 9.07 -13.77 -9.78
N VAL A 210 8.49 -12.58 -9.68
CA VAL A 210 7.64 -11.98 -10.70
C VAL A 210 8.46 -11.74 -11.97
N GLU A 211 7.83 -11.94 -13.13
CA GLU A 211 8.42 -11.72 -14.44
C GLU A 211 7.67 -10.62 -15.18
N LEU A 212 8.42 -9.75 -15.86
CA LEU A 212 7.84 -8.85 -16.85
C LEU A 212 7.58 -9.66 -18.12
N VAL A 213 6.31 -9.97 -18.36
CA VAL A 213 5.89 -10.69 -19.57
C VAL A 213 6.06 -9.75 -20.75
N ALA A 214 7.05 -10.02 -21.60
CA ALA A 214 7.35 -9.20 -22.77
C ALA A 214 6.77 -9.78 -24.07
N GLN A 215 6.35 -11.05 -24.06
CA GLN A 215 5.82 -11.81 -25.19
C GLN A 215 4.59 -12.61 -24.78
N GLN A 216 3.63 -12.77 -25.70
CA GLN A 216 2.40 -13.53 -25.45
C GLN A 216 2.64 -15.03 -25.18
N ASN A 217 1.64 -15.67 -24.55
CA ASN A 217 1.40 -17.12 -24.57
C ASN A 217 0.84 -17.64 -25.91
N ASN A 218 0.86 -16.83 -26.98
CA ASN A 218 0.38 -17.21 -28.30
C ASN A 218 1.58 -17.31 -29.24
N ASP A 219 1.58 -18.32 -30.12
CA ASP A 219 2.62 -18.71 -31.10
C ASP A 219 3.13 -17.61 -32.06
N SER A 220 2.70 -16.36 -31.90
CA SER A 220 2.98 -15.24 -32.80
C SER A 220 4.17 -14.35 -32.39
N GLY A 221 4.72 -14.50 -31.17
CA GLY A 221 5.96 -13.82 -30.75
C GLY A 221 5.92 -12.29 -30.71
N LYS A 222 4.73 -11.66 -30.80
CA LYS A 222 4.59 -10.20 -30.80
C LYS A 222 4.84 -9.62 -29.41
N ALA A 223 5.50 -8.47 -29.37
CA ALA A 223 5.73 -7.71 -28.15
C ALA A 223 4.39 -7.22 -27.59
N ILE A 224 4.28 -7.15 -26.26
CA ILE A 224 3.11 -6.58 -25.61
C ILE A 224 3.01 -5.09 -25.94
N GLU A 225 1.86 -4.73 -26.52
CA GLU A 225 1.55 -3.36 -26.91
C GLU A 225 1.33 -2.44 -25.70
N ASN A 226 1.68 -1.16 -25.89
CA ASN A 226 1.50 -0.17 -24.84
C ASN A 226 0.03 0.28 -24.76
N VAL A 227 -0.59 0.11 -23.60
CA VAL A 227 -1.94 0.62 -23.35
C VAL A 227 -1.85 2.07 -22.89
N ALA A 228 -2.41 3.02 -23.65
CA ALA A 228 -2.35 4.45 -23.32
C ALA A 228 -3.04 4.78 -21.97
N GLY A 229 -4.08 4.02 -21.63
CA GLY A 229 -4.83 4.11 -20.39
C GLY A 229 -6.21 3.47 -20.55
N SER A 230 -6.51 2.49 -19.71
CA SER A 230 -7.78 1.77 -19.71
C SER A 230 -8.17 1.35 -18.29
N MET A 231 -9.43 1.01 -18.09
CA MET A 231 -10.00 0.62 -16.81
C MET A 231 -10.34 -0.86 -16.84
N PHE A 232 -9.89 -1.60 -15.84
CA PHE A 232 -10.15 -3.04 -15.72
C PHE A 232 -10.67 -3.39 -14.33
N LYS A 233 -11.48 -4.44 -14.27
CA LYS A 233 -11.86 -5.13 -13.05
C LYS A 233 -10.69 -5.96 -12.55
N ALA A 234 -10.44 -5.89 -11.25
CA ALA A 234 -9.44 -6.68 -10.57
C ALA A 234 -10.05 -7.35 -9.34
N GLU A 235 -9.62 -8.58 -9.07
CA GLU A 235 -10.00 -9.35 -7.89
C GLU A 235 -9.09 -9.02 -6.73
N VAL A 236 -9.64 -8.95 -5.51
CA VAL A 236 -8.91 -8.60 -4.29
C VAL A 236 -8.94 -9.76 -3.32
N ASN A 237 -7.77 -10.19 -2.85
CA ASN A 237 -7.65 -11.13 -1.75
C ASN A 237 -7.93 -10.42 -0.41
N ASN A 238 -9.19 -10.46 0.05
CA ASN A 238 -9.62 -9.81 1.30
C ASN A 238 -9.22 -10.57 2.58
N ASP A 239 -8.59 -11.75 2.46
CA ASP A 239 -8.04 -12.48 3.61
C ASP A 239 -6.61 -12.05 3.94
N TYR A 240 -5.97 -11.30 3.05
CA TYR A 240 -4.65 -10.71 3.26
C TYR A 240 -4.73 -9.25 3.73
N TYR A 241 -3.82 -8.83 4.60
CA TYR A 241 -3.92 -7.54 5.31
C TYR A 241 -4.02 -6.32 4.36
N LEU A 242 -3.31 -6.33 3.22
CA LEU A 242 -3.41 -5.25 2.22
C LEU A 242 -4.75 -5.23 1.46
N GLY A 243 -5.47 -6.36 1.40
CA GLY A 243 -6.76 -6.47 0.75
C GLY A 243 -7.95 -6.32 1.70
N MET A 244 -7.75 -6.30 3.01
CA MET A 244 -8.81 -6.11 4.00
C MET A 244 -9.50 -4.75 3.83
N GLY A 245 -10.82 -4.70 4.02
CA GLY A 245 -11.61 -3.47 3.89
C GLY A 245 -11.91 -3.01 2.45
N TYR A 246 -11.50 -3.78 1.44
CA TYR A 246 -11.91 -3.61 0.04
C TYR A 246 -13.08 -4.54 -0.31
N GLY A 247 -13.78 -4.24 -1.40
CA GLY A 247 -14.66 -5.22 -2.02
C GLY A 247 -13.85 -6.35 -2.66
N LYS A 248 -14.50 -7.50 -2.93
CA LYS A 248 -13.89 -8.63 -3.65
C LYS A 248 -13.43 -8.28 -5.06
N GLU A 249 -14.03 -7.24 -5.64
CA GLU A 249 -13.69 -6.71 -6.95
C GLU A 249 -13.58 -5.18 -6.87
N ILE A 250 -12.58 -4.63 -7.55
CA ILE A 250 -12.38 -3.18 -7.70
C ILE A 250 -12.10 -2.83 -9.16
N GLY A 251 -12.35 -1.58 -9.53
CA GLY A 251 -11.84 -1.01 -10.78
C GLY A 251 -10.43 -0.45 -10.58
N VAL A 252 -9.51 -0.82 -11.45
CA VAL A 252 -8.13 -0.31 -11.48
C VAL A 252 -7.83 0.31 -12.84
N GLN A 253 -6.89 1.25 -12.86
CA GLN A 253 -6.32 1.76 -14.10
C GLN A 253 -5.17 0.88 -14.55
N PHE A 254 -5.12 0.55 -15.83
CA PHE A 254 -3.95 -0.01 -16.49
C PHE A 254 -3.41 0.95 -17.55
N ARG A 255 -2.11 1.22 -17.49
CA ARG A 255 -1.38 2.06 -18.43
C ARG A 255 0.05 1.57 -18.62
N GLY A 256 0.43 1.40 -19.88
CA GLY A 256 1.71 0.89 -20.30
C GLY A 256 1.62 -0.58 -20.68
N ASN A 257 2.72 -1.29 -20.50
CA ASN A 257 2.88 -2.69 -20.88
C ASN A 257 3.50 -3.54 -19.77
N TYR A 258 3.46 -3.09 -18.51
CA TYR A 258 3.96 -3.83 -17.35
C TYR A 258 2.99 -4.96 -16.97
N HIS A 259 3.02 -6.04 -17.74
CA HIS A 259 2.28 -7.26 -17.46
C HIS A 259 3.15 -8.13 -16.57
N LEU A 260 2.88 -8.10 -15.27
CA LEU A 260 3.65 -8.83 -14.28
C LEU A 260 3.01 -10.20 -14.03
N SER A 261 3.80 -11.28 -14.09
CA SER A 261 3.32 -12.59 -13.68
C SER A 261 2.95 -12.61 -12.18
N PRO A 262 2.07 -13.52 -11.75
CA PRO A 262 1.86 -13.78 -10.34
C PRO A 262 3.14 -14.27 -9.66
N THR A 263 3.31 -13.94 -8.38
CA THR A 263 4.35 -14.53 -7.52
C THR A 263 3.88 -15.87 -6.96
N VAL A 264 4.83 -16.79 -6.74
CA VAL A 264 4.64 -18.02 -5.94
C VAL A 264 5.34 -17.96 -4.58
N LYS A 265 6.15 -16.93 -4.33
CA LYS A 265 6.88 -16.69 -3.06
C LYS A 265 6.16 -15.72 -2.11
N GLY A 266 5.11 -15.06 -2.57
CA GLY A 266 4.36 -14.08 -1.79
C GLY A 266 2.86 -14.21 -1.98
N THR A 267 2.14 -13.14 -1.66
CA THR A 267 0.69 -13.04 -1.87
C THR A 267 0.39 -12.13 -3.06
N ASN A 268 -0.35 -12.68 -4.03
CA ASN A 268 -0.98 -11.89 -5.09
C ASN A 268 -2.23 -11.22 -4.50
N VAL A 269 -2.09 -10.00 -4.00
CA VAL A 269 -3.17 -9.28 -3.28
C VAL A 269 -4.25 -8.84 -4.25
N ILE A 270 -3.87 -8.37 -5.43
CA ILE A 270 -4.79 -7.94 -6.48
C ILE A 270 -4.33 -8.49 -7.83
N THR A 271 -5.24 -9.14 -8.54
CA THR A 271 -5.00 -9.69 -9.89
C THR A 271 -6.07 -9.21 -10.86
N PHE A 272 -5.72 -9.06 -12.13
CA PHE A 272 -6.69 -8.68 -13.16
C PHE A 272 -7.64 -9.83 -13.47
N LYS A 273 -8.92 -9.51 -13.66
CA LYS A 273 -9.93 -10.52 -13.99
C LYS A 273 -9.92 -10.84 -15.49
N PRO A 274 -10.25 -12.10 -15.87
CA PRO A 274 -10.59 -12.39 -17.25
C PRO A 274 -11.82 -11.58 -17.67
N GLN A 275 -11.84 -11.12 -18.93
CA GLN A 275 -12.91 -10.29 -19.48
C GLN A 275 -13.20 -9.04 -18.63
N GLY A 276 -12.14 -8.45 -18.08
CA GLY A 276 -12.24 -7.43 -17.05
C GLY A 276 -12.41 -6.00 -17.56
N HIS A 277 -12.45 -5.73 -18.87
CA HIS A 277 -12.49 -4.37 -19.38
C HIS A 277 -13.75 -3.62 -18.92
N ILE A 278 -13.56 -2.38 -18.48
CA ILE A 278 -14.65 -1.49 -18.04
C ILE A 278 -14.81 -0.36 -19.06
N SER A 279 -13.73 0.34 -19.39
CA SER A 279 -13.74 1.46 -20.35
C SER A 279 -12.32 1.89 -20.73
N GLY A 280 -12.20 2.68 -21.81
CA GLY A 280 -10.91 3.17 -22.32
C GLY A 280 -10.37 2.30 -23.45
N HIS A 281 -9.26 2.74 -24.05
CA HIS A 281 -8.68 2.06 -25.20
C HIS A 281 -7.94 0.79 -24.78
N GLN A 282 -8.12 -0.29 -25.53
CA GLN A 282 -7.33 -1.52 -25.41
C GLN A 282 -7.06 -2.11 -26.80
N TRP A 283 -6.01 -2.91 -26.88
CA TRP A 283 -5.74 -3.76 -28.04
C TRP A 283 -6.54 -5.05 -27.93
N ASP A 284 -6.80 -5.71 -29.06
CA ASP A 284 -7.59 -6.95 -29.13
C ASP A 284 -7.10 -8.05 -28.18
N THR A 285 -5.81 -8.04 -27.82
CA THR A 285 -5.20 -9.03 -26.94
C THR A 285 -5.11 -8.63 -25.46
N THR A 286 -5.36 -7.35 -25.14
CA THR A 286 -5.04 -6.78 -23.81
C THR A 286 -5.74 -7.52 -22.67
N GLU A 287 -7.02 -7.86 -22.83
CA GLU A 287 -7.76 -8.58 -21.78
C GLU A 287 -7.19 -9.96 -21.51
N ASN A 288 -6.81 -10.68 -22.58
CA ASN A 288 -6.22 -12.01 -22.47
C ASN A 288 -4.81 -11.95 -21.87
N ASP A 289 -4.03 -10.94 -22.26
CA ASP A 289 -2.67 -10.74 -21.76
C ASP A 289 -2.65 -10.36 -20.26
N LEU A 290 -3.67 -9.63 -19.80
CA LEU A 290 -3.83 -9.22 -18.41
C LEU A 290 -4.52 -10.26 -17.53
N ALA A 291 -5.37 -11.13 -18.06
CA ALA A 291 -6.14 -12.08 -17.25
C ALA A 291 -5.23 -12.88 -16.29
N GLY A 292 -5.51 -12.80 -14.99
CA GLY A 292 -4.75 -13.46 -13.93
C GLY A 292 -3.38 -12.83 -13.63
N LYS A 293 -2.94 -11.80 -14.36
CA LYS A 293 -1.69 -11.08 -14.09
C LYS A 293 -1.82 -10.23 -12.83
N LEU A 294 -0.67 -9.91 -12.28
CA LEU A 294 -0.54 -9.17 -11.05
C LEU A 294 -0.90 -7.68 -11.25
N TYR A 295 -1.67 -7.13 -10.31
CA TYR A 295 -1.76 -5.69 -10.08
C TYR A 295 -0.96 -5.26 -8.84
N LEU A 296 -1.14 -5.98 -7.72
CA LEU A 296 -0.47 -5.72 -6.45
C LEU A 296 -0.03 -7.04 -5.80
N ALA A 297 1.27 -7.20 -5.51
CA ALA A 297 1.80 -8.29 -4.69
C ALA A 297 2.49 -7.75 -3.45
N ASP A 298 2.54 -8.61 -2.42
CA ASP A 298 3.50 -8.51 -1.33
C ASP A 298 4.33 -9.80 -1.27
N ILE A 299 5.65 -9.66 -1.33
CA ILE A 299 6.61 -10.76 -1.29
C ILE A 299 7.46 -10.59 -0.03
N PRO A 300 7.27 -11.45 0.99
CA PRO A 300 8.09 -11.43 2.20
C PRO A 300 9.56 -11.74 1.87
N HIS A 301 10.46 -11.03 2.54
CA HIS A 301 11.90 -11.23 2.38
C HIS A 301 12.61 -10.95 3.71
N GLY A 302 12.95 -12.01 4.45
CA GLY A 302 13.35 -11.89 5.86
C GLY A 302 12.20 -11.38 6.71
N ASP A 303 12.47 -10.37 7.54
CA ASP A 303 11.46 -9.69 8.36
C ASP A 303 10.76 -8.53 7.63
N GLY A 304 11.13 -8.27 6.37
CA GLY A 304 10.58 -7.17 5.58
C GLY A 304 9.82 -7.62 4.34
N HIS A 305 9.45 -6.64 3.52
CA HIS A 305 8.47 -6.80 2.46
C HIS A 305 8.92 -6.16 1.15
N VAL A 306 8.66 -6.84 0.04
CA VAL A 306 8.78 -6.31 -1.32
C VAL A 306 7.38 -6.20 -1.91
N ILE A 307 6.84 -4.99 -1.91
CA ILE A 307 5.50 -4.69 -2.43
C ILE A 307 5.60 -4.17 -3.85
N LEU A 308 4.90 -4.82 -4.77
CA LEU A 308 5.01 -4.54 -6.20
C LEU A 308 3.66 -4.10 -6.74
N PHE A 309 3.63 -2.92 -7.36
CA PHE A 309 2.50 -2.48 -8.16
C PHE A 309 2.86 -2.54 -9.65
N ALA A 310 2.11 -3.33 -10.42
CA ALA A 310 2.27 -3.40 -11.87
C ALA A 310 1.93 -2.07 -12.57
N ASN A 311 1.14 -1.21 -11.91
CA ASN A 311 0.77 0.13 -12.36
C ASN A 311 1.05 1.18 -11.29
N ASP A 312 0.95 2.45 -11.66
CA ASP A 312 1.12 3.56 -10.72
C ASP A 312 -0.25 3.88 -10.08
N PRO A 313 -0.53 3.47 -8.81
CA PRO A 313 -1.80 3.72 -8.16
C PRO A 313 -2.03 5.22 -7.87
N THR A 314 -0.98 6.04 -7.99
CA THR A 314 -1.03 7.48 -7.71
C THR A 314 -1.24 8.33 -8.96
N PHE A 315 -1.21 7.73 -10.16
CA PHE A 315 -1.09 8.45 -11.43
C PHE A 315 -2.03 9.67 -11.55
N ARG A 316 -1.42 10.86 -11.61
CA ARG A 316 -2.07 12.18 -11.69
C ARG A 316 -3.16 12.42 -10.63
N ALA A 317 -3.15 11.63 -9.56
CA ALA A 317 -4.10 11.67 -8.46
C ALA A 317 -5.59 11.54 -8.89
N TYR A 318 -5.86 10.99 -10.07
CA TYR A 318 -7.23 10.87 -10.58
C TYR A 318 -8.01 9.72 -9.92
N TRP A 319 -7.34 8.62 -9.58
CA TRP A 319 -7.96 7.40 -9.08
C TRP A 319 -7.96 7.31 -7.55
N ARG A 320 -8.86 8.07 -6.92
CA ARG A 320 -8.93 8.16 -5.45
C ARG A 320 -9.14 6.82 -4.73
N GLY A 321 -9.75 5.84 -5.39
CA GLY A 321 -9.95 4.49 -4.84
C GLY A 321 -8.63 3.73 -4.60
N LEU A 322 -7.57 4.09 -5.34
CA LEU A 322 -6.27 3.43 -5.27
C LEU A 322 -5.32 4.10 -4.28
N ASP A 323 -5.59 5.36 -3.90
CA ASP A 323 -4.83 6.10 -2.88
C ASP A 323 -4.71 5.29 -1.58
N ARG A 324 -5.79 4.62 -1.17
CA ARG A 324 -5.79 3.79 0.04
C ARG A 324 -4.90 2.56 -0.10
N LEU A 325 -4.78 1.98 -1.30
CA LEU A 325 -3.92 0.81 -1.53
C LEU A 325 -2.47 1.22 -1.38
N PHE A 326 -2.10 2.35 -2.00
CA PHE A 326 -0.76 2.89 -1.93
C PHE A 326 -0.36 3.25 -0.49
N VAL A 327 -1.24 3.94 0.25
CA VAL A 327 -0.93 4.31 1.65
C VAL A 327 -0.99 3.11 2.59
N GLY A 328 -1.89 2.15 2.35
CA GLY A 328 -1.91 0.88 3.06
C GLY A 328 -0.58 0.14 2.96
N ALA A 329 0.01 0.08 1.77
CA ALA A 329 1.34 -0.50 1.55
C ALA A 329 2.47 0.22 2.31
N ILE A 330 2.26 1.47 2.76
CA ILE A 330 3.25 2.23 3.53
C ILE A 330 3.10 1.97 5.04
N ILE A 331 1.87 1.89 5.54
CA ILE A 331 1.62 1.90 7.00
C ILE A 331 1.27 0.54 7.60
N LEU A 332 0.87 -0.43 6.79
CA LEU A 332 0.44 -1.76 7.26
C LEU A 332 1.58 -2.78 7.44
N PRO A 333 2.57 -2.92 6.54
CA PRO A 333 3.51 -4.05 6.56
C PRO A 333 4.30 -4.20 7.87
N GLY A 334 4.70 -3.09 8.50
CA GLY A 334 5.46 -3.13 9.76
C GLY A 334 4.74 -3.75 10.97
N GLY A 335 3.50 -4.23 10.81
CA GLY A 335 2.75 -4.95 11.84
C GLY A 335 2.56 -6.45 11.58
N PHE A 336 3.04 -7.01 10.46
CA PHE A 336 2.71 -8.37 10.00
C PHE A 336 3.90 -9.25 9.71
#